data_AF-A0A3N5J5V7-F1
#
_entry.id   AF-A0A3N5J5V7-F1
#
_cell.length_a   1.000
_cell.length_b   1.000
_cell.length_c   1.000
_cell.angle_alpha   90.00
_cell.angle_beta   90.00
_cell.angle_gamma   90.00
#
_symmetry.space_group_name_H-M   'P 1'
#
loop_
_entity.id
_entity.type
_entity.pdbx_description
1 polymer ?
#
loop_
_entity_poly.entity_id
_entity_poly.type
_entity_poly.pdbx_seq_one_letter_code
_entity_poly.pdbx_strand_id
1 'polypeptide(L)'
;LREKHFHGLPERVMSYFRFLARDVREILASLGVREFTDIIGRGDLLEQLPGVTARQRALDLAPILASAATRGAFAPYCTVPSNPPFDKGRLNREILAAAADALDRDEKFSGQFGIRNFDRSVGAMLSGEIARRCGRDGLPADRVRLNLTGTAGQSLGCWNAPGISIHLEGDANDYVGKGMSGGRIVLTTAEVDRERARRNVICGNACLYGATGGELYANGQAGERFAVRNSGAQAVIEGAGHHACEYMTGGTVVIMGPVGPNLAAGMTGGELFLLDPNNEVGRYLNPEFVEASPLEDQRFDAPRRRLKQLVTAHVSLTGSDWGRKVLDSWEMMLPHWVYVVPKNLSASKEIAQQDVPLRLVKA
;
A
#
# COMPACT_ATOMS: atom_id res chain seq x y z
N LEU A 1 -27.22 -8.47 -15.16
CA LEU A 1 -26.63 -9.81 -15.39
C LEU A 1 -26.72 -10.70 -14.15
N ARG A 2 -26.06 -10.34 -13.03
CA ARG A 2 -26.11 -11.13 -11.79
C ARG A 2 -27.53 -11.38 -11.28
N GLU A 3 -28.34 -10.33 -11.09
CA GLU A 3 -29.75 -10.49 -10.63
C GLU A 3 -30.63 -11.32 -11.56
N LYS A 4 -30.33 -11.35 -12.87
CA LYS A 4 -31.17 -12.01 -13.88
C LYS A 4 -30.81 -13.47 -14.13
N HIS A 5 -29.58 -13.87 -13.86
CA HIS A 5 -29.07 -15.22 -14.21
C HIS A 5 -28.42 -15.97 -13.04
N PHE A 6 -28.17 -15.31 -11.90
CA PHE A 6 -27.63 -15.97 -10.73
C PHE A 6 -28.77 -16.55 -9.88
N HIS A 7 -28.97 -17.86 -10.00
CA HIS A 7 -29.95 -18.61 -9.22
C HIS A 7 -29.32 -19.34 -8.02
N GLY A 8 -28.08 -18.96 -7.65
CA GLY A 8 -27.35 -19.54 -6.53
C GLY A 8 -27.91 -19.04 -5.20
N LEU A 9 -28.55 -19.91 -4.44
CA LEU A 9 -29.09 -19.59 -3.14
C LEU A 9 -28.11 -20.03 -2.02
N PRO A 10 -27.93 -19.25 -0.94
CA PRO A 10 -27.12 -19.66 0.21
C PRO A 10 -27.48 -21.07 0.72
N GLU A 11 -28.76 -21.42 0.69
CA GLU A 11 -29.32 -22.70 1.12
C GLU A 11 -28.77 -23.87 0.33
N ARG A 12 -28.40 -23.66 -0.95
CA ARG A 12 -27.78 -24.71 -1.79
C ARG A 12 -26.38 -25.05 -1.29
N VAL A 13 -25.61 -24.03 -0.91
CA VAL A 13 -24.26 -24.20 -0.34
C VAL A 13 -24.36 -24.84 1.06
N MET A 14 -25.31 -24.39 1.88
CA MET A 14 -25.56 -24.99 3.20
C MET A 14 -25.92 -26.47 3.09
N SER A 15 -26.81 -26.82 2.15
CA SER A 15 -27.24 -28.21 1.94
C SER A 15 -26.08 -29.09 1.47
N TYR A 16 -25.26 -28.60 0.55
CA TYR A 16 -24.04 -29.28 0.12
C TYR A 16 -23.13 -29.62 1.31
N PHE A 17 -22.80 -28.65 2.17
CA PHE A 17 -21.92 -28.91 3.33
C PHE A 17 -22.58 -29.82 4.37
N ARG A 18 -23.89 -29.77 4.56
CA ARG A 18 -24.60 -30.70 5.45
C ARG A 18 -24.51 -32.14 4.94
N PHE A 19 -24.70 -32.36 3.64
CA PHE A 19 -24.56 -33.68 3.04
C PHE A 19 -23.13 -34.19 3.09
N LEU A 20 -22.15 -33.32 2.79
CA LEU A 20 -20.73 -33.67 2.91
C LEU A 20 -20.35 -34.04 4.34
N ALA A 21 -20.77 -33.25 5.34
CA ALA A 21 -20.50 -33.54 6.74
C ALA A 21 -21.17 -34.84 7.21
N ARG A 22 -22.37 -35.14 6.69
CA ARG A 22 -23.06 -36.40 6.96
C ARG A 22 -22.28 -37.59 6.37
N ASP A 23 -21.88 -37.50 5.11
CA ASP A 23 -21.11 -38.55 4.43
C ASP A 23 -19.78 -38.83 5.14
N VAL A 24 -19.05 -37.78 5.53
CA VAL A 24 -17.82 -37.91 6.35
C VAL A 24 -18.10 -38.62 7.66
N ARG A 25 -19.20 -38.30 8.36
CA ARG A 25 -19.56 -38.99 9.62
C ARG A 25 -19.92 -40.45 9.41
N GLU A 26 -20.56 -40.77 8.28
CA GLU A 26 -20.89 -42.15 7.92
C GLU A 26 -19.61 -42.96 7.63
N ILE A 27 -18.62 -42.35 6.96
CA ILE A 27 -17.27 -42.95 6.76
C ILE A 27 -16.52 -43.10 8.08
N LEU A 28 -16.51 -42.09 8.95
CA LEU A 28 -15.87 -42.19 10.28
C LEU A 28 -16.46 -43.35 11.09
N ALA A 29 -17.79 -43.48 11.09
CA ALA A 29 -18.49 -44.56 11.76
C ALA A 29 -18.14 -45.94 11.18
N SER A 30 -18.00 -46.07 9.86
CA SER A 30 -17.59 -47.34 9.24
C SER A 30 -16.15 -47.74 9.58
N LEU A 31 -15.28 -46.76 9.87
CA LEU A 31 -13.93 -46.97 10.36
C LEU A 31 -13.84 -47.14 11.89
N GLY A 32 -14.98 -47.08 12.61
CA GLY A 32 -15.01 -47.16 14.07
C GLY A 32 -14.44 -45.94 14.79
N VAL A 33 -14.36 -44.80 14.10
CA VAL A 33 -13.81 -43.54 14.62
C VAL A 33 -14.94 -42.59 14.98
N ARG A 34 -14.87 -41.97 16.15
CA ARG A 34 -15.91 -41.05 16.65
C ARG A 34 -15.61 -39.59 16.32
N GLU A 35 -14.38 -39.16 16.57
CA GLU A 35 -13.97 -37.76 16.38
C GLU A 35 -13.11 -37.61 15.13
N PHE A 36 -13.35 -36.56 14.34
CA PHE A 36 -12.58 -36.32 13.12
C PHE A 36 -11.08 -36.13 13.40
N THR A 37 -10.73 -35.56 14.55
CA THR A 37 -9.32 -35.37 14.95
C THR A 37 -8.56 -36.68 15.10
N ASP A 38 -9.25 -37.79 15.38
CA ASP A 38 -8.62 -39.10 15.60
C ASP A 38 -8.17 -39.77 14.30
N ILE A 39 -8.66 -39.29 13.15
CA ILE A 39 -8.26 -39.77 11.83
C ILE A 39 -7.22 -38.89 11.13
N ILE A 40 -6.94 -37.69 11.65
CA ILE A 40 -5.95 -36.78 11.06
C ILE A 40 -4.56 -37.42 11.16
N GLY A 41 -3.93 -37.65 10.01
CA GLY A 41 -2.62 -38.32 9.93
C GLY A 41 -2.67 -39.84 10.11
N ARG A 42 -3.84 -40.49 10.09
CA ARG A 42 -3.92 -41.96 10.14
C ARG A 42 -3.67 -42.60 8.77
N GLY A 43 -2.44 -42.46 8.28
CA GLY A 43 -2.00 -43.10 7.02
C GLY A 43 -2.12 -44.63 7.04
N ASP A 44 -2.09 -45.23 8.23
CA ASP A 44 -2.30 -46.67 8.45
C ASP A 44 -3.73 -47.15 8.12
N LEU A 45 -4.69 -46.24 7.96
CA LEU A 45 -6.06 -46.58 7.53
C LEU A 45 -6.22 -46.57 6.00
N LEU A 46 -5.14 -46.33 5.25
CA LEU A 46 -5.14 -46.25 3.80
C LEU A 46 -4.25 -47.34 3.20
N GLU A 47 -4.78 -48.05 2.20
CA GLU A 47 -4.03 -49.00 1.40
C GLU A 47 -4.04 -48.61 -0.09
N GLN A 48 -2.91 -48.80 -0.77
CA GLN A 48 -2.85 -48.59 -2.21
C GLN A 48 -3.51 -49.77 -2.93
N LEU A 49 -4.55 -49.49 -3.72
CA LEU A 49 -5.17 -50.50 -4.56
C LEU A 49 -4.25 -50.89 -5.74
N PRO A 50 -4.32 -52.13 -6.24
CA PRO A 50 -3.43 -52.63 -7.30
C PRO A 50 -3.46 -51.87 -8.63
N GLY A 51 -4.50 -51.09 -8.90
CA GLY A 51 -4.66 -50.33 -10.14
C GLY A 51 -5.08 -51.17 -11.35
N VAL A 52 -5.92 -50.61 -12.22
CA VAL A 52 -6.48 -51.33 -13.39
C VAL A 52 -5.64 -51.15 -14.66
N THR A 53 -4.95 -50.01 -14.81
CA THR A 53 -4.09 -49.72 -15.98
C THR A 53 -2.60 -49.90 -15.69
N ALA A 54 -1.81 -50.07 -16.74
CA ALA A 54 -0.34 -50.09 -16.63
C ALA A 54 0.22 -48.80 -16.02
N ARG A 55 -0.40 -47.64 -16.30
CA ARG A 55 0.00 -46.35 -15.72
C ARG A 55 -0.28 -46.29 -14.21
N GLN A 56 -1.44 -46.79 -13.77
CA GLN A 56 -1.78 -46.82 -12.33
C GLN A 56 -0.86 -47.77 -11.55
N ARG A 57 -0.53 -48.94 -12.13
CA ARG A 57 0.41 -49.90 -11.54
C ARG A 57 1.83 -49.37 -11.38
N ALA A 58 2.20 -48.35 -12.15
CA ALA A 58 3.52 -47.72 -12.10
C ALA A 58 3.63 -46.62 -11.03
N LEU A 59 2.54 -46.30 -10.32
CA LEU A 59 2.57 -45.32 -9.23
C LEU A 59 3.07 -45.98 -7.94
N ASP A 60 4.09 -45.40 -7.33
CA ASP A 60 4.53 -45.74 -5.98
C ASP A 60 4.01 -44.67 -5.00
N LEU A 61 2.99 -45.03 -4.20
CA LEU A 61 2.41 -44.14 -3.18
C LEU A 61 2.99 -44.40 -1.77
N ALA A 62 3.93 -45.34 -1.62
CA ALA A 62 4.51 -45.69 -0.33
C ALA A 62 5.11 -44.48 0.42
N PRO A 63 5.80 -43.52 -0.24
CA PRO A 63 6.32 -42.34 0.46
C PRO A 63 5.23 -41.46 1.10
N ILE A 64 4.06 -41.35 0.44
CA ILE A 64 2.93 -40.55 0.93
C ILE A 64 2.28 -41.24 2.14
N LEU A 65 2.06 -42.56 2.05
CA LEU A 65 1.47 -43.35 3.13
C LEU A 65 2.38 -43.43 4.36
N ALA A 66 3.69 -43.60 4.16
CA ALA A 66 4.69 -43.63 5.23
C ALA A 66 4.81 -42.29 5.96
N SER A 67 4.82 -41.17 5.22
CA SER A 67 4.85 -39.83 5.82
C SER A 67 3.62 -39.58 6.69
N ALA A 68 2.44 -40.05 6.27
CA ALA A 68 1.21 -39.87 7.04
C ALA A 68 1.25 -40.68 8.35
N ALA A 69 1.78 -41.90 8.35
CA ALA A 69 1.82 -42.78 9.52
C ALA A 69 2.80 -42.34 10.63
N THR A 70 3.63 -41.31 10.40
CA THR A 70 4.66 -40.90 11.35
C THR A 70 4.05 -40.06 12.48
N ARG A 71 3.75 -40.68 13.63
CA ARG A 71 3.33 -39.94 14.84
C ARG A 71 4.54 -39.28 15.49
N GLY A 72 4.64 -37.96 15.35
CA GLY A 72 5.66 -37.14 16.02
C GLY A 72 5.30 -36.80 17.48
N ALA A 73 6.17 -36.02 18.14
CA ALA A 73 5.92 -35.51 19.51
C ALA A 73 4.80 -34.46 19.59
N PHE A 74 4.32 -33.97 18.44
CA PHE A 74 3.26 -32.95 18.34
C PHE A 74 1.96 -33.58 17.85
N ALA A 75 0.83 -33.00 18.24
CA ALA A 75 -0.47 -33.40 17.70
C ALA A 75 -0.52 -33.15 16.19
N PRO A 76 -1.16 -34.03 15.40
CA PRO A 76 -1.25 -33.88 13.94
C PRO A 76 -2.26 -32.80 13.51
N TYR A 77 -2.86 -32.08 14.47
CA TYR A 77 -3.85 -31.04 14.26
C TYR A 77 -3.56 -29.81 15.11
N CYS A 78 -4.19 -28.68 14.79
CA CYS A 78 -4.00 -27.44 15.52
C CYS A 78 -4.59 -27.55 16.95
N THR A 79 -3.73 -27.41 17.95
CA THR A 79 -4.11 -27.44 19.38
C THR A 79 -4.08 -26.07 20.05
N VAL A 80 -3.67 -25.03 19.32
CA VAL A 80 -3.58 -23.67 19.85
C VAL A 80 -4.70 -22.81 19.28
N PRO A 81 -5.34 -21.94 20.09
CA PRO A 81 -6.45 -21.11 19.64
C PRO A 81 -6.00 -19.97 18.70
N SER A 82 -4.73 -19.56 18.78
CA SER A 82 -4.15 -18.53 17.93
C SER A 82 -2.61 -18.60 17.94
N ASN A 83 -1.97 -17.93 16.98
CA ASN A 83 -0.53 -17.75 16.97
C ASN A 83 -0.21 -16.29 17.37
N PRO A 84 0.47 -16.05 18.51
CA PRO A 84 0.82 -14.69 18.90
C PRO A 84 1.84 -14.10 17.91
N PRO A 85 1.67 -12.84 17.48
CA PRO A 85 2.65 -12.23 16.57
C PRO A 85 4.00 -12.08 17.26
N PHE A 86 5.07 -12.23 16.47
CA PHE A 86 6.44 -11.97 16.93
C PHE A 86 6.60 -10.50 17.33
N ASP A 87 6.14 -9.59 16.47
CA ASP A 87 6.09 -8.16 16.79
C ASP A 87 5.05 -7.89 17.88
N LYS A 88 5.45 -7.22 18.94
CA LYS A 88 4.53 -6.80 20.01
C LYS A 88 3.93 -5.42 19.75
N GLY A 89 4.45 -4.67 18.78
CA GLY A 89 3.96 -3.35 18.37
C GLY A 89 3.98 -2.34 19.51
N ARG A 90 5.07 -2.28 20.28
CA ARG A 90 5.15 -1.47 21.51
C ARG A 90 4.83 0.01 21.24
N LEU A 91 5.50 0.63 20.26
CA LEU A 91 5.25 2.02 19.89
C LEU A 91 3.82 2.26 19.38
N ASN A 92 3.25 1.33 18.62
CA ASN A 92 1.85 1.42 18.19
C ASN A 92 0.86 1.43 19.37
N ARG A 93 1.10 0.58 20.38
CA ARG A 93 0.27 0.54 21.60
C ARG A 93 0.42 1.81 22.42
N GLU A 94 1.64 2.34 22.53
CA GLU A 94 1.94 3.61 23.20
C GLU A 94 1.19 4.78 22.54
N ILE A 95 1.29 4.90 21.21
CA ILE A 95 0.58 5.92 20.43
C ILE A 95 -0.94 5.80 20.63
N LEU A 96 -1.48 4.58 20.54
CA LEU A 96 -2.92 4.36 20.71
C LEU A 96 -3.39 4.73 22.12
N ALA A 97 -2.64 4.35 23.15
CA ALA A 97 -2.95 4.67 24.53
C ALA A 97 -2.90 6.20 24.76
N ALA A 98 -1.89 6.88 24.21
CA ALA A 98 -1.77 8.34 24.33
C ALA A 98 -2.92 9.09 23.62
N ALA A 99 -3.42 8.56 22.50
CA ALA A 99 -4.51 9.16 21.74
C ALA A 99 -5.91 8.80 22.26
N ALA A 100 -6.04 7.81 23.16
CA ALA A 100 -7.32 7.22 23.56
C ALA A 100 -8.33 8.25 24.08
N ASP A 101 -7.94 9.06 25.07
CA ASP A 101 -8.82 10.06 25.68
C ASP A 101 -9.31 11.10 24.66
N ALA A 102 -8.43 11.54 23.76
CA ALA A 102 -8.77 12.50 22.71
C ALA A 102 -9.75 11.89 21.70
N LEU A 103 -9.55 10.62 21.32
CA LEU A 103 -10.47 9.91 20.44
C LEU A 103 -11.85 9.66 21.09
N ASP A 104 -11.89 9.42 22.39
CA ASP A 104 -13.14 9.21 23.12
C ASP A 104 -13.95 10.51 23.28
N ARG A 105 -13.27 11.67 23.31
CA ARG A 105 -13.88 13.01 23.45
C ARG A 105 -14.07 13.76 22.14
N ASP A 106 -13.71 13.17 21.00
CA ASP A 106 -13.62 13.84 19.68
C ASP A 106 -12.78 15.14 19.70
N GLU A 107 -11.69 15.11 20.47
CA GLU A 107 -10.71 16.19 20.58
C GLU A 107 -9.52 15.99 19.63
N LYS A 108 -8.79 17.07 19.35
CA LYS A 108 -7.55 16.98 18.56
C LYS A 108 -6.45 16.34 19.42
N PHE A 109 -5.65 15.48 18.81
CA PHE A 109 -4.48 14.89 19.44
C PHE A 109 -3.20 15.27 18.69
N SER A 110 -2.15 15.64 19.42
CA SER A 110 -0.80 15.70 18.87
C SER A 110 0.21 15.12 19.86
N GLY A 111 1.02 14.16 19.40
CA GLY A 111 2.05 13.50 20.20
C GLY A 111 3.43 13.56 19.55
N GLN A 112 4.47 13.41 20.35
CA GLN A 112 5.86 13.30 19.93
C GLN A 112 6.43 11.96 20.38
N PHE A 113 7.07 11.22 19.47
CA PHE A 113 7.61 9.89 19.77
C PHE A 113 8.95 9.65 19.06
N GLY A 114 9.88 8.98 19.73
CA GLY A 114 11.07 8.44 19.08
C GLY A 114 10.72 7.17 18.31
N ILE A 115 11.30 6.99 17.12
CA ILE A 115 11.09 5.80 16.29
C ILE A 115 12.42 5.16 15.87
N ARG A 116 12.47 3.83 15.83
CA ARG A 116 13.63 3.06 15.38
C ARG A 116 13.24 2.04 14.30
N ASN A 117 14.24 1.52 13.59
CA ASN A 117 14.04 0.65 12.44
C ASN A 117 13.30 -0.67 12.76
N PHE A 118 13.27 -1.09 14.03
CA PHE A 118 12.51 -2.26 14.48
C PHE A 118 11.05 -1.94 14.82
N ASP A 119 10.68 -0.65 14.93
CA ASP A 119 9.30 -0.22 15.10
C ASP A 119 8.60 -0.26 13.73
N ARG A 120 7.88 -1.35 13.49
CA ARG A 120 7.22 -1.62 12.21
C ARG A 120 5.73 -1.28 12.26
N SER A 121 5.17 -0.99 11.09
CA SER A 121 3.74 -0.73 10.92
C SER A 121 3.21 0.37 11.86
N VAL A 122 4.04 1.35 12.19
CA VAL A 122 3.67 2.46 13.09
C VAL A 122 2.52 3.25 12.48
N GLY A 123 1.45 3.43 13.24
CA GLY A 123 0.20 4.07 12.82
C GLY A 123 -0.91 3.07 12.46
N ALA A 124 -0.60 1.79 12.25
CA ALA A 124 -1.58 0.79 11.82
C ALA A 124 -2.64 0.48 12.91
N MET A 125 -2.24 0.35 14.17
CA MET A 125 -3.20 0.11 15.27
C MET A 125 -4.15 1.29 15.44
N LEU A 126 -3.62 2.51 15.41
CA LEU A 126 -4.41 3.74 15.48
C LEU A 126 -5.40 3.84 14.31
N SER A 127 -4.93 3.56 13.09
CA SER A 127 -5.79 3.54 11.90
C SER A 127 -6.90 2.48 12.01
N GLY A 128 -6.58 1.30 12.54
CA GLY A 128 -7.57 0.25 12.80
C GLY A 128 -8.60 0.64 13.86
N GLU A 129 -8.19 1.38 14.90
CA GLU A 129 -9.11 1.94 15.90
C GLU A 129 -10.08 2.95 15.27
N ILE A 130 -9.55 3.90 14.51
CA ILE A 130 -10.36 4.92 13.81
C ILE A 130 -11.31 4.25 12.81
N ALA A 131 -10.84 3.29 12.02
CA ALA A 131 -11.69 2.58 11.07
C ALA A 131 -12.81 1.79 11.78
N ARG A 132 -12.55 1.23 12.97
CA ARG A 132 -13.58 0.53 13.75
C ARG A 132 -14.66 1.48 14.27
N ARG A 133 -14.27 2.69 14.67
CA ARG A 133 -15.17 3.71 15.25
C ARG A 133 -15.94 4.48 14.18
N CYS A 134 -15.25 4.89 13.12
CA CYS A 134 -15.73 5.87 12.15
C CYS A 134 -15.93 5.29 10.74
N GLY A 135 -15.57 4.02 10.52
CA GLY A 135 -15.65 3.40 9.20
C GLY A 135 -14.65 4.00 8.20
N ARG A 136 -15.05 4.02 6.93
CA ARG A 136 -14.19 4.46 5.81
C ARG A 136 -13.90 5.96 5.83
N ASP A 137 -14.85 6.77 6.27
CA ASP A 137 -14.74 8.23 6.20
C ASP A 137 -13.73 8.78 7.23
N GLY A 138 -13.44 8.00 8.28
CA GLY A 138 -12.44 8.32 9.28
C GLY A 138 -12.76 9.60 10.06
N LEU A 139 -11.71 10.36 10.39
CA LEU A 139 -11.83 11.62 11.12
C LEU A 139 -11.63 12.82 10.18
N PRO A 140 -12.08 14.03 10.59
CA PRO A 140 -11.68 15.26 9.91
C PRO A 140 -10.16 15.36 9.77
N ALA A 141 -9.70 16.01 8.70
CA ALA A 141 -8.27 16.19 8.40
C ALA A 141 -7.49 16.77 9.60
N ASP A 142 -6.27 16.28 9.81
CA ASP A 142 -5.37 16.71 10.89
C ASP A 142 -5.98 16.60 12.31
N ARG A 143 -6.96 15.70 12.53
CA ARG A 143 -7.51 15.44 13.86
C ARG A 143 -6.49 14.78 14.79
N VAL A 144 -5.65 13.90 14.24
CA VAL A 144 -4.57 13.23 14.97
C VAL A 144 -3.25 13.51 14.27
N ARG A 145 -2.29 14.10 14.99
CA ARG A 145 -0.94 14.37 14.50
C ARG A 145 0.11 13.57 15.28
N LEU A 146 0.85 12.72 14.58
CA LEU A 146 1.97 11.98 15.13
C LEU A 146 3.27 12.61 14.64
N ASN A 147 4.06 13.19 15.54
CA ASN A 147 5.39 13.69 15.22
C ASN A 147 6.42 12.65 15.67
N LEU A 148 7.20 12.14 14.73
CA LEU A 148 8.15 11.07 14.91
C LEU A 148 9.55 11.58 14.61
N THR A 149 10.54 11.13 15.38
CA THR A 149 11.96 11.45 15.14
C THR A 149 12.80 10.18 15.16
N GLY A 150 13.59 9.95 14.10
CA GLY A 150 14.47 8.79 13.96
C GLY A 150 14.25 8.04 12.64
N THR A 151 14.53 6.73 12.64
CA THR A 151 14.41 5.88 11.45
C THR A 151 13.21 4.97 11.58
N ALA A 152 12.21 5.09 10.71
CA ALA A 152 11.04 4.22 10.74
C ALA A 152 11.34 2.83 10.17
N GLY A 153 10.85 1.79 10.83
CA GLY A 153 10.84 0.44 10.29
C GLY A 153 9.91 0.30 9.10
N GLN A 154 9.82 -0.92 8.58
CA GLN A 154 8.96 -1.23 7.43
C GLN A 154 7.50 -0.87 7.69
N SER A 155 6.80 -0.45 6.63
CA SER A 155 5.36 -0.19 6.60
C SER A 155 4.89 0.98 7.48
N LEU A 156 5.68 2.04 7.63
CA LEU A 156 5.23 3.28 8.28
C LEU A 156 3.92 3.78 7.66
N GLY A 157 2.89 4.02 8.48
CA GLY A 157 1.60 4.49 8.02
C GLY A 157 0.88 3.52 7.07
N CYS A 158 1.13 2.22 7.18
CA CYS A 158 0.33 1.26 6.41
C CYS A 158 -1.14 1.33 6.82
N TRP A 159 -2.03 1.37 5.81
CA TRP A 159 -3.48 1.57 5.97
C TRP A 159 -3.86 2.87 6.71
N ASN A 160 -3.03 3.92 6.61
CA ASN A 160 -3.29 5.19 7.28
C ASN A 160 -4.71 5.69 6.95
N ALA A 161 -5.47 5.98 8.00
CA ALA A 161 -6.88 6.36 7.92
C ALA A 161 -7.04 7.89 7.73
N PRO A 162 -8.18 8.35 7.16
CA PRO A 162 -8.50 9.77 7.12
C PRO A 162 -8.44 10.43 8.51
N GLY A 163 -7.82 11.61 8.55
CA GLY A 163 -7.65 12.42 9.76
C GLY A 163 -6.37 12.16 10.56
N ILE A 164 -5.59 11.14 10.22
CA ILE A 164 -4.24 10.92 10.77
C ILE A 164 -3.19 11.60 9.88
N SER A 165 -2.37 12.46 10.49
CA SER A 165 -1.19 13.08 9.90
C SER A 165 0.07 12.58 10.62
N ILE A 166 0.93 11.86 9.90
CA ILE A 166 2.22 11.36 10.40
C ILE A 166 3.32 12.24 9.84
N HIS A 167 4.10 12.86 10.72
CA HIS A 167 5.28 13.64 10.36
C HIS A 167 6.50 12.90 10.91
N LEU A 168 7.43 12.52 10.02
CA LEU A 168 8.71 11.91 10.38
C LEU A 168 9.84 12.87 10.05
N GLU A 169 10.60 13.27 11.06
CA GLU A 169 11.93 13.84 10.89
C GLU A 169 12.96 12.71 10.96
N GLY A 170 13.55 12.36 9.81
CA GLY A 170 14.45 11.23 9.63
C GLY A 170 14.16 10.48 8.33
N ASP A 171 14.33 9.16 8.34
CA ASP A 171 14.19 8.29 7.16
C ASP A 171 13.30 7.07 7.45
N ALA A 172 12.76 6.45 6.40
CA ALA A 172 11.88 5.29 6.53
C ALA A 172 12.32 4.13 5.62
N ASN A 173 12.13 2.91 6.10
CA ASN A 173 12.33 1.70 5.30
C ASN A 173 11.19 1.50 4.27
N ASP A 174 11.13 0.31 3.67
CA ASP A 174 10.15 -0.04 2.64
C ASP A 174 8.69 0.11 3.09
N TYR A 175 7.80 0.26 2.09
CA TYR A 175 6.35 0.19 2.23
C TYR A 175 5.69 1.36 2.97
N VAL A 176 6.30 2.54 2.99
CA VAL A 176 5.66 3.76 3.53
C VAL A 176 4.30 3.97 2.87
N GLY A 177 3.25 4.14 3.66
CA GLY A 177 1.90 4.35 3.16
C GLY A 177 1.30 3.16 2.39
N LYS A 178 1.80 1.93 2.60
CA LYS A 178 1.23 0.72 1.99
C LYS A 178 -0.27 0.62 2.27
N GLY A 179 -1.07 0.52 1.21
CA GLY A 179 -2.53 0.41 1.31
C GLY A 179 -3.20 1.57 2.03
N MET A 180 -2.56 2.75 2.10
CA MET A 180 -3.14 3.94 2.71
C MET A 180 -4.50 4.28 2.08
N SER A 181 -5.48 4.63 2.92
CA SER A 181 -6.86 4.95 2.50
C SER A 181 -7.20 6.42 2.67
N GLY A 182 -6.36 7.20 3.36
CA GLY A 182 -6.51 8.62 3.58
C GLY A 182 -5.40 9.18 4.48
N GLY A 183 -5.65 10.38 5.01
CA GLY A 183 -4.71 11.04 5.89
C GLY A 183 -3.44 11.50 5.15
N ARG A 184 -2.40 11.83 5.92
CA ARG A 184 -1.17 12.42 5.41
C ARG A 184 0.06 11.76 6.03
N ILE A 185 1.08 11.52 5.21
CA ILE A 185 2.41 11.14 5.66
C ILE A 185 3.41 12.18 5.11
N VAL A 186 4.23 12.73 5.99
CA VAL A 186 5.26 13.72 5.66
C VAL A 186 6.60 13.18 6.15
N LEU A 187 7.57 13.04 5.24
CA LEU A 187 8.94 12.67 5.56
C LEU A 187 9.84 13.88 5.29
N THR A 188 10.60 14.30 6.29
CA THR A 188 11.59 15.37 6.13
C THR A 188 12.89 15.02 6.82
N THR A 189 13.97 15.63 6.34
CA THR A 189 15.28 15.56 6.99
C THR A 189 15.42 16.69 8.01
N ALA A 190 16.40 16.57 8.90
CA ALA A 190 16.80 17.66 9.78
C ALA A 190 17.13 18.91 8.95
N GLU A 191 16.88 20.10 9.51
CA GLU A 191 17.03 21.36 8.77
C GLU A 191 18.41 21.55 8.12
N VAL A 192 19.46 21.11 8.80
CA VAL A 192 20.86 21.18 8.32
C VAL A 192 21.12 20.32 7.07
N ASP A 193 20.28 19.33 6.79
CA ASP A 193 20.44 18.38 5.69
C ASP A 193 19.51 18.67 4.49
N ARG A 194 18.56 19.60 4.63
CA ARG A 194 17.51 19.87 3.62
C ARG A 194 18.06 20.25 2.25
N GLU A 195 19.18 20.96 2.19
CA GLU A 195 19.80 21.33 0.91
C GLU A 195 20.27 20.09 0.11
N ARG A 196 20.71 19.04 0.81
CA ARG A 196 21.25 17.81 0.21
C ARG A 196 20.19 16.73 0.03
N ALA A 197 19.04 16.87 0.69
CA ALA A 197 17.98 15.87 0.76
C ALA A 197 17.56 15.33 -0.62
N ARG A 198 17.46 16.18 -1.66
CA ARG A 198 17.13 15.76 -3.04
C ARG A 198 18.05 14.70 -3.65
N ARG A 199 19.26 14.51 -3.10
CA ARG A 199 20.26 13.52 -3.56
C ARG A 199 20.30 12.26 -2.70
N ASN A 200 19.53 12.22 -1.61
CA ASN A 200 19.54 11.15 -0.64
C ASN A 200 18.23 10.37 -0.70
N VAL A 201 18.32 9.07 -0.42
CA VAL A 201 17.13 8.23 -0.24
C VAL A 201 16.53 8.53 1.14
N ILE A 202 15.25 8.88 1.19
CA ILE A 202 14.50 9.14 2.44
C ILE A 202 13.48 8.03 2.73
N CYS A 203 13.00 7.33 1.70
CA CYS A 203 12.13 6.18 1.87
C CYS A 203 12.49 5.02 0.94
N GLY A 204 12.27 3.80 1.43
CA GLY A 204 12.60 2.58 0.71
C GLY A 204 11.67 2.24 -0.46
N ASN A 205 11.59 0.94 -0.74
CA ASN A 205 10.89 0.40 -1.90
C ASN A 205 9.38 0.28 -1.67
N ALA A 206 8.64 0.19 -2.78
CA ALA A 206 7.22 -0.14 -2.81
C ALA A 206 6.34 0.73 -1.87
N CYS A 207 6.73 1.99 -1.70
CA CYS A 207 5.93 2.99 -1.01
C CYS A 207 4.61 3.20 -1.76
N LEU A 208 3.53 3.45 -1.02
CA LEU A 208 2.17 3.59 -1.53
C LEU A 208 1.63 2.35 -2.26
N TYR A 209 2.17 1.16 -1.97
CA TYR A 209 1.70 -0.08 -2.60
C TYR A 209 0.20 -0.25 -2.41
N GLY A 210 -0.57 -0.17 -3.50
CA GLY A 210 -2.01 -0.38 -3.49
C GLY A 210 -2.81 0.76 -2.84
N ALA A 211 -2.23 1.95 -2.65
CA ALA A 211 -2.91 3.03 -1.92
C ALA A 211 -4.21 3.46 -2.62
N THR A 212 -5.25 3.77 -1.85
CA THR A 212 -6.59 4.15 -2.34
C THR A 212 -7.10 5.48 -1.75
N GLY A 213 -6.17 6.32 -1.28
CA GLY A 213 -6.43 7.70 -0.90
C GLY A 213 -5.30 8.32 -0.07
N GLY A 214 -5.42 9.62 0.19
CA GLY A 214 -4.54 10.40 1.07
C GLY A 214 -3.29 10.96 0.38
N GLU A 215 -2.39 11.56 1.17
CA GLU A 215 -1.26 12.36 0.71
C GLU A 215 0.09 11.88 1.29
N LEU A 216 1.13 11.79 0.45
CA LEU A 216 2.52 11.54 0.86
C LEU A 216 3.45 12.65 0.35
N TYR A 217 4.20 13.27 1.24
CA TYR A 217 5.22 14.27 0.89
C TYR A 217 6.58 13.82 1.45
N ALA A 218 7.58 13.60 0.60
CA ALA A 218 8.89 13.13 1.05
C ALA A 218 10.03 14.00 0.49
N ASN A 219 10.74 14.68 1.38
CA ASN A 219 11.90 15.52 1.06
C ASN A 219 13.13 14.63 0.83
N GLY A 220 13.18 14.00 -0.34
CA GLY A 220 14.24 13.11 -0.76
C GLY A 220 13.77 12.11 -1.82
N GLN A 221 14.64 11.18 -2.16
CA GLN A 221 14.37 10.14 -3.15
C GLN A 221 13.69 8.93 -2.52
N ALA A 222 12.81 8.29 -3.28
CA ALA A 222 12.26 6.99 -2.96
C ALA A 222 13.05 5.86 -3.64
N GLY A 223 12.99 4.65 -3.07
CA GLY A 223 13.51 3.44 -3.69
C GLY A 223 12.73 2.99 -4.94
N GLU A 224 12.83 1.71 -5.25
CA GLU A 224 12.17 1.08 -6.39
C GLU A 224 10.65 0.92 -6.17
N ARG A 225 9.91 0.80 -7.27
CA ARG A 225 8.45 0.54 -7.27
C ARG A 225 7.64 1.57 -6.47
N PHE A 226 8.11 2.81 -6.43
CA PHE A 226 7.34 3.88 -5.80
C PHE A 226 5.95 4.00 -6.44
N ALA A 227 4.90 4.11 -5.63
CA ALA A 227 3.51 4.17 -6.09
C ALA A 227 3.05 2.97 -6.94
N VAL A 228 3.64 1.79 -6.73
CA VAL A 228 3.19 0.56 -7.39
C VAL A 228 1.74 0.26 -7.05
N ARG A 229 0.90 0.06 -8.07
CA ARG A 229 -0.55 -0.14 -7.91
C ARG A 229 -1.26 0.98 -7.14
N ASN A 230 -0.73 2.21 -7.14
CA ASN A 230 -1.46 3.35 -6.57
C ASN A 230 -2.80 3.52 -7.31
N SER A 231 -3.88 3.67 -6.56
CA SER A 231 -5.25 3.74 -7.04
C SER A 231 -5.99 4.97 -6.51
N GLY A 232 -5.31 5.93 -5.87
CA GLY A 232 -5.97 7.14 -5.40
C GLY A 232 -5.17 8.08 -4.50
N ALA A 233 -3.94 7.73 -4.10
CA ALA A 233 -3.11 8.61 -3.29
C ALA A 233 -2.42 9.69 -4.12
N GLN A 234 -2.19 10.84 -3.48
CA GLN A 234 -1.36 11.92 -4.00
C GLN A 234 0.05 11.83 -3.40
N ALA A 235 1.08 12.08 -4.20
CA ALA A 235 2.45 12.03 -3.72
C ALA A 235 3.36 13.08 -4.35
N VAL A 236 4.29 13.62 -3.56
CA VAL A 236 5.39 14.47 -4.04
C VAL A 236 6.70 13.98 -3.45
N ILE A 237 7.65 13.64 -4.34
CA ILE A 237 9.00 13.14 -3.99
C ILE A 237 10.06 13.80 -4.87
N GLU A 238 11.34 13.65 -4.52
CA GLU A 238 12.46 14.34 -5.18
C GLU A 238 13.35 13.42 -6.03
N GLY A 239 12.86 12.22 -6.30
CA GLY A 239 13.49 11.22 -7.17
C GLY A 239 12.95 9.83 -6.85
N ALA A 240 13.09 8.89 -7.79
CA ALA A 240 12.63 7.52 -7.59
C ALA A 240 13.57 6.51 -8.25
N GLY A 241 13.62 5.30 -7.69
CA GLY A 241 14.27 4.16 -8.31
C GLY A 241 13.53 3.60 -9.54
N HIS A 242 13.81 2.35 -9.85
CA HIS A 242 13.21 1.66 -11.00
C HIS A 242 11.71 1.41 -10.80
N HIS A 243 10.95 1.24 -11.88
CA HIS A 243 9.53 0.83 -11.85
C HIS A 243 8.60 1.79 -11.07
N ALA A 244 8.93 3.08 -10.97
CA ALA A 244 8.01 4.03 -10.37
C ALA A 244 6.68 4.09 -11.14
N CYS A 245 5.57 4.19 -10.41
CA CYS A 245 4.19 4.19 -10.91
C CYS A 245 3.78 2.92 -11.69
N GLU A 246 4.47 1.79 -11.48
CA GLU A 246 4.11 0.51 -12.09
C GLU A 246 2.68 0.09 -11.69
N TYR A 247 1.85 -0.31 -12.66
CA TYR A 247 0.46 -0.71 -12.46
C TYR A 247 -0.44 0.32 -11.76
N MET A 248 -0.09 1.60 -11.78
CA MET A 248 -0.91 2.68 -11.21
C MET A 248 -2.24 2.79 -11.97
N THR A 249 -3.35 2.90 -11.23
CA THR A 249 -4.73 2.98 -11.75
C THR A 249 -5.47 4.23 -11.30
N GLY A 250 -4.86 5.08 -10.46
CA GLY A 250 -5.46 6.34 -9.99
C GLY A 250 -4.54 7.11 -9.05
N GLY A 251 -4.91 8.35 -8.74
CA GLY A 251 -4.10 9.27 -7.93
C GLY A 251 -3.19 10.17 -8.76
N THR A 252 -2.36 10.97 -8.09
CA THR A 252 -1.46 11.96 -8.71
C THR A 252 -0.08 11.85 -8.09
N VAL A 253 0.96 11.62 -8.89
CA VAL A 253 2.34 11.52 -8.42
C VAL A 253 3.19 12.62 -9.05
N VAL A 254 4.00 13.30 -8.24
CA VAL A 254 4.96 14.32 -8.67
C VAL A 254 6.36 13.85 -8.28
N ILE A 255 7.26 13.78 -9.26
CA ILE A 255 8.68 13.43 -9.05
C ILE A 255 9.55 14.59 -9.54
N MET A 256 10.18 15.29 -8.60
CA MET A 256 11.04 16.45 -8.87
C MET A 256 12.51 16.07 -9.03
N GLY A 257 12.83 14.96 -9.68
CA GLY A 257 14.22 14.51 -9.77
C GLY A 257 14.42 13.25 -10.62
N PRO A 258 15.58 12.59 -10.51
CA PRO A 258 15.91 11.45 -11.35
C PRO A 258 14.93 10.29 -11.13
N VAL A 259 14.69 9.53 -12.21
CA VAL A 259 13.84 8.34 -12.24
C VAL A 259 14.59 7.16 -12.82
N GLY A 260 14.28 5.96 -12.36
CA GLY A 260 14.85 4.72 -12.89
C GLY A 260 14.10 4.16 -14.12
N PRO A 261 14.66 3.12 -14.77
CA PRO A 261 14.04 2.47 -15.92
C PRO A 261 12.68 1.83 -15.64
N ASN A 262 11.94 1.61 -16.74
CA ASN A 262 10.61 0.99 -16.76
C ASN A 262 9.56 1.78 -15.96
N LEU A 263 9.68 3.11 -15.99
CA LEU A 263 8.75 4.06 -15.39
C LEU A 263 7.35 3.90 -16.02
N ALA A 264 6.32 3.95 -15.19
CA ALA A 264 4.90 3.87 -15.57
C ALA A 264 4.48 2.61 -16.34
N ALA A 265 5.23 1.51 -16.22
CA ALA A 265 4.88 0.24 -16.84
C ALA A 265 3.51 -0.28 -16.35
N GLY A 266 2.61 -0.60 -17.28
CA GLY A 266 1.25 -1.03 -16.95
C GLY A 266 0.38 0.02 -16.24
N MET A 267 0.79 1.29 -16.23
CA MET A 267 -0.02 2.40 -15.69
C MET A 267 -1.24 2.63 -16.59
N THR A 268 -2.44 2.46 -16.02
CA THR A 268 -3.73 2.50 -16.75
C THR A 268 -4.70 3.55 -16.21
N GLY A 269 -4.33 4.25 -15.14
CA GLY A 269 -5.10 5.37 -14.57
C GLY A 269 -4.22 6.31 -13.74
N GLY A 270 -4.72 7.52 -13.47
CA GLY A 270 -4.03 8.55 -12.70
C GLY A 270 -3.13 9.48 -13.52
N GLU A 271 -2.40 10.34 -12.81
CA GLU A 271 -1.56 11.40 -13.38
C GLU A 271 -0.13 11.34 -12.82
N LEU A 272 0.88 11.55 -13.66
CA LEU A 272 2.27 11.62 -13.27
C LEU A 272 2.93 12.89 -13.82
N PHE A 273 3.54 13.68 -12.94
CA PHE A 273 4.34 14.85 -13.28
C PHE A 273 5.81 14.57 -12.99
N LEU A 274 6.67 14.83 -13.97
CA LEU A 274 8.11 14.59 -13.88
C LEU A 274 8.85 15.88 -14.20
N LEU A 275 9.78 16.29 -13.33
CA LEU A 275 10.72 17.36 -13.64
C LEU A 275 11.96 16.74 -14.29
N ASP A 276 12.12 16.95 -15.60
CA ASP A 276 13.15 16.34 -16.43
C ASP A 276 14.06 17.39 -17.08
N PRO A 277 14.98 18.01 -16.33
CA PRO A 277 15.89 19.02 -16.88
C PRO A 277 16.87 18.45 -17.91
N ASN A 278 17.06 17.12 -17.95
CA ASN A 278 18.05 16.45 -18.78
C ASN A 278 17.44 15.74 -20.01
N ASN A 279 16.12 15.80 -20.18
CA ASN A 279 15.39 15.10 -21.25
C ASN A 279 15.62 13.58 -21.26
N GLU A 280 15.66 12.96 -20.08
CA GLU A 280 15.89 11.52 -19.88
C GLU A 280 14.61 10.67 -19.81
N VAL A 281 13.43 11.29 -19.68
CA VAL A 281 12.16 10.55 -19.54
C VAL A 281 11.93 9.59 -20.71
N GLY A 282 12.23 10.01 -21.94
CA GLY A 282 12.08 9.15 -23.13
C GLY A 282 12.91 7.86 -23.08
N ARG A 283 14.01 7.84 -22.31
CA ARG A 283 14.86 6.65 -22.12
C ARG A 283 14.28 5.68 -21.09
N TYR A 284 13.61 6.20 -20.06
CA TYR A 284 13.19 5.42 -18.90
C TYR A 284 11.70 5.06 -18.90
N LEU A 285 10.88 5.82 -19.62
CA LEU A 285 9.45 5.59 -19.74
C LEU A 285 9.15 4.30 -20.48
N ASN A 286 8.23 3.50 -19.93
CA ASN A 286 7.58 2.43 -20.67
C ASN A 286 6.36 3.01 -21.41
N PRO A 287 6.36 3.10 -22.75
CA PRO A 287 5.33 3.79 -23.51
C PRO A 287 4.12 2.91 -23.86
N GLU A 288 4.02 1.68 -23.37
CA GLU A 288 2.99 0.72 -23.79
C GLU A 288 1.58 1.27 -23.53
N PHE A 289 1.32 1.75 -22.31
CA PHE A 289 0.01 2.21 -21.85
C PHE A 289 -0.11 3.73 -21.65
N VAL A 290 0.99 4.45 -21.67
CA VAL A 290 1.03 5.89 -21.34
C VAL A 290 1.57 6.73 -22.49
N GLU A 291 1.24 8.01 -22.46
CA GLU A 291 1.77 9.06 -23.32
C GLU A 291 2.43 10.13 -22.44
N ALA A 292 3.55 10.67 -22.91
CA ALA A 292 4.25 11.78 -22.30
C ALA A 292 4.08 13.03 -23.16
N SER A 293 3.74 14.16 -22.53
CA SER A 293 3.58 15.46 -23.20
C SER A 293 4.30 16.56 -22.42
N PRO A 294 4.89 17.57 -23.08
CA PRO A 294 5.37 18.77 -22.41
C PRO A 294 4.22 19.47 -21.67
N LEU A 295 4.43 19.81 -20.41
CA LEU A 295 3.39 20.41 -19.56
C LEU A 295 3.12 21.89 -19.92
N GLU A 296 4.06 22.56 -20.59
CA GLU A 296 3.96 23.98 -20.97
C GLU A 296 2.82 24.28 -21.96
N ASP A 297 2.32 23.26 -22.67
CA ASP A 297 1.22 23.37 -23.62
C ASP A 297 -0.04 23.97 -22.97
N GLN A 298 -0.67 24.92 -23.66
CA GLN A 298 -1.82 25.69 -23.17
C GLN A 298 -2.99 24.79 -22.74
N ARG A 299 -3.17 23.63 -23.37
CA ARG A 299 -4.23 22.67 -23.03
C ARG A 299 -4.09 22.08 -21.61
N PHE A 300 -2.94 22.23 -20.96
CA PHE A 300 -2.67 21.68 -19.62
C PHE A 300 -2.68 22.75 -18.51
N ASP A 301 -3.46 23.83 -18.63
CA ASP A 301 -3.63 24.82 -17.55
C ASP A 301 -4.06 24.21 -16.20
N ALA A 302 -5.10 23.38 -16.18
CA ALA A 302 -5.57 22.74 -14.95
C ALA A 302 -4.53 21.77 -14.32
N PRO A 303 -3.89 20.87 -15.09
CA PRO A 303 -2.75 20.09 -14.61
C PRO A 303 -1.61 20.95 -14.05
N ARG A 304 -1.25 22.06 -14.70
CA ARG A 304 -0.22 23.01 -14.21
C ARG A 304 -0.58 23.62 -12.86
N ARG A 305 -1.83 24.07 -12.69
CA ARG A 305 -2.31 24.63 -11.41
C ARG A 305 -2.25 23.59 -10.29
N ARG A 306 -2.68 22.35 -10.57
CA ARG A 306 -2.60 21.22 -9.62
C ARG A 306 -1.16 20.90 -9.22
N LEU A 307 -0.26 20.80 -10.19
CA LEU A 307 1.16 20.58 -9.94
C LEU A 307 1.72 21.66 -9.01
N LYS A 308 1.47 22.94 -9.33
CA LYS A 308 1.96 24.06 -8.51
C LYS A 308 1.44 23.99 -7.08
N GLN A 309 0.17 23.60 -6.88
CA GLN A 309 -0.42 23.39 -5.56
C GLN A 309 0.26 22.24 -4.80
N LEU A 310 0.50 21.10 -5.46
CA LEU A 310 1.18 19.94 -4.86
C LEU A 310 2.61 20.29 -4.44
N VAL A 311 3.37 20.99 -5.28
CA VAL A 311 4.73 21.45 -4.94
C VAL A 311 4.69 22.49 -3.81
N THR A 312 3.71 23.39 -3.79
CA THR A 312 3.53 24.35 -2.69
C THR A 312 3.24 23.64 -1.36
N ALA A 313 2.36 22.64 -1.38
CA ALA A 313 2.07 21.81 -0.20
C ALA A 313 3.32 21.04 0.26
N HIS A 314 4.10 20.47 -0.67
CA HIS A 314 5.37 19.82 -0.38
C HIS A 314 6.34 20.73 0.35
N VAL A 315 6.55 21.95 -0.15
CA VAL A 315 7.44 22.95 0.49
C VAL A 315 6.94 23.33 1.88
N SER A 316 5.64 23.59 2.02
CA SER A 316 5.02 23.95 3.31
C SER A 316 5.17 22.85 4.36
N LEU A 317 4.93 21.59 3.96
CA LEU A 317 4.90 20.46 4.88
C LEU A 317 6.29 19.92 5.20
N THR A 318 7.22 19.95 4.25
CA THR A 318 8.54 19.32 4.39
C THR A 318 9.68 20.30 4.61
N GLY A 319 9.49 21.59 4.29
CA GLY A 319 10.56 22.58 4.26
C GLY A 319 11.56 22.38 3.11
N SER A 320 11.19 21.64 2.05
CA SER A 320 12.08 21.33 0.92
C SER A 320 12.67 22.57 0.25
N ASP A 321 13.99 22.71 0.31
CA ASP A 321 14.73 23.77 -0.39
C ASP A 321 14.71 23.58 -1.90
N TRP A 322 14.67 22.32 -2.37
CA TRP A 322 14.56 22.04 -3.79
C TRP A 322 13.19 22.40 -4.34
N GLY A 323 12.12 22.03 -3.64
CA GLY A 323 10.76 22.45 -3.98
C GLY A 323 10.62 23.97 -4.00
N ARG A 324 11.27 24.68 -3.06
CA ARG A 324 11.29 26.15 -3.04
C ARG A 324 11.97 26.71 -4.30
N LYS A 325 13.14 26.20 -4.67
CA LYS A 325 13.83 26.58 -5.92
C LYS A 325 12.97 26.34 -7.17
N VAL A 326 12.24 25.22 -7.22
CA VAL A 326 11.32 24.90 -8.31
C VAL A 326 10.18 25.93 -8.39
N LEU A 327 9.62 26.36 -7.26
CA LEU A 327 8.57 27.39 -7.23
C LEU A 327 9.11 28.79 -7.57
N ASP A 328 10.27 29.16 -7.06
CA ASP A 328 10.89 30.46 -7.31
C ASP A 328 11.29 30.64 -8.77
N SER A 329 11.66 29.54 -9.43
CA SER A 329 12.05 29.51 -10.85
C SER A 329 10.96 28.90 -11.75
N TRP A 330 9.69 29.00 -11.35
CA TRP A 330 8.57 28.27 -11.99
C TRP A 330 8.52 28.43 -13.51
N GLU A 331 8.55 29.65 -14.03
CA GLU A 331 8.47 29.92 -15.48
C GLU A 331 9.66 29.33 -16.25
N MET A 332 10.85 29.32 -15.64
CA MET A 332 12.06 28.73 -16.24
C MET A 332 12.03 27.20 -16.19
N MET A 333 11.42 26.63 -15.15
CA MET A 333 11.31 25.18 -14.98
C MET A 333 10.16 24.57 -15.78
N LEU A 334 9.16 25.37 -16.17
CA LEU A 334 7.96 24.89 -16.86
C LEU A 334 8.23 24.06 -18.13
N PRO A 335 9.17 24.43 -19.02
CA PRO A 335 9.50 23.63 -20.21
C PRO A 335 10.11 22.26 -19.89
N HIS A 336 10.64 22.07 -18.68
CA HIS A 336 11.25 20.82 -18.23
C HIS A 336 10.26 19.87 -17.55
N TRP A 337 9.00 20.29 -17.39
CA TRP A 337 7.98 19.43 -16.83
C TRP A 337 7.36 18.54 -17.91
N VAL A 338 7.40 17.24 -17.67
CA VAL A 338 6.75 16.23 -18.48
C VAL A 338 5.50 15.73 -17.77
N TYR A 339 4.40 15.73 -18.50
CA TYR A 339 3.12 15.22 -18.05
C TYR A 339 2.86 13.85 -18.66
N VAL A 340 2.73 12.83 -17.81
CA VAL A 340 2.52 11.44 -18.22
C VAL A 340 1.14 10.98 -17.80
N VAL A 341 0.37 10.50 -18.76
CA VAL A 341 -1.00 10.00 -18.55
C VAL A 341 -1.27 8.74 -19.37
N PRO A 342 -2.18 7.85 -18.92
CA PRO A 342 -2.64 6.71 -19.69
C PRO A 342 -3.34 7.10 -21.00
N LYS A 343 -3.09 6.33 -22.07
CA LYS A 343 -3.65 6.54 -23.43
C LYS A 343 -5.18 6.52 -23.46
N ASN A 344 -5.80 5.69 -22.63
CA ASN A 344 -7.27 5.63 -22.48
C ASN A 344 -7.85 6.90 -21.86
N LEU A 345 -7.07 7.66 -21.09
CA LEU A 345 -7.51 8.93 -20.51
C LEU A 345 -7.17 10.13 -21.41
N SER A 346 -6.04 10.09 -22.14
CA SER A 346 -5.66 11.15 -23.08
C SER A 346 -6.68 11.30 -24.22
N ALA A 347 -7.22 10.18 -24.71
CA ALA A 347 -8.25 10.16 -25.75
C ALA A 347 -9.60 10.77 -25.32
N SER A 348 -9.92 10.72 -24.02
CA SER A 348 -11.26 11.06 -23.51
C SER A 348 -11.49 12.55 -23.27
N LYS A 349 -10.47 13.42 -23.37
CA LYS A 349 -10.50 14.86 -22.99
C LYS A 349 -10.91 15.16 -21.53
N GLU A 350 -11.25 14.14 -20.73
CA GLU A 350 -11.71 14.26 -19.34
C GLU A 350 -10.64 14.84 -18.39
N ILE A 351 -9.35 14.63 -18.70
CA ILE A 351 -8.22 15.12 -17.88
C ILE A 351 -8.17 16.66 -17.83
N ALA A 352 -8.61 17.36 -18.89
CA ALA A 352 -8.51 18.82 -18.95
C ALA A 352 -9.50 19.56 -18.04
N GLN A 353 -10.48 18.86 -17.45
CA GLN A 353 -11.62 19.48 -16.75
C GLN A 353 -11.87 18.95 -15.33
N GLN A 354 -11.15 17.93 -14.87
CA GLN A 354 -11.34 17.44 -13.50
C GLN A 354 -10.69 18.39 -12.49
N ASP A 355 -11.31 19.49 -12.13
CA ASP A 355 -10.98 20.17 -10.86
C ASP A 355 -11.38 19.23 -9.72
N VAL A 356 -10.42 18.43 -9.22
CA VAL A 356 -10.59 17.79 -7.92
C VAL A 356 -10.61 18.93 -6.90
N PRO A 357 -11.67 19.12 -6.10
CA PRO A 357 -11.71 20.19 -5.12
C PRO A 357 -10.63 19.93 -4.06
N LEU A 358 -9.49 20.60 -4.20
CA LEU A 358 -8.39 20.56 -3.25
C LEU A 358 -8.60 21.68 -2.22
N ARG A 359 -8.66 21.29 -0.94
CA ARG A 359 -8.82 22.21 0.17
C ARG A 359 -7.45 22.71 0.60
N LEU A 360 -7.20 24.01 0.45
CA LEU A 360 -6.07 24.69 1.09
C LEU A 360 -6.16 24.52 2.61
N VAL A 361 -5.23 23.75 3.18
CA VAL A 361 -5.00 23.74 4.63
C VAL A 361 -4.02 24.89 4.90
N LYS A 362 -4.50 25.97 5.53
CA LYS A 362 -3.65 27.10 5.94
C LYS A 362 -2.49 26.60 6.81
N ALA A 363 -1.31 27.19 6.58
CA ALA A 363 -0.07 26.98 7.32
C ALA A 363 -0.25 27.21 8.83
#